data_AF-X1T078-F1
#
_entry.id   AF-X1T078-F1
#
_cell.length_a   1.000
_cell.length_b   1.000
_cell.length_c   1.000
_cell.angle_alpha   90.00
_cell.angle_beta   90.00
_cell.angle_gamma   90.00
#
_symmetry.space_group_name_H-M   'P 1'
#
loop_
_entity.id
_entity.type
_entity.pdbx_description
1 polymer ?
#
loop_
_entity_poly.entity_id
_entity_poly.type
_entity_poly.pdbx_seq_one_letter_code
_entity_poly.pdbx_strand_id
1 'polypeptide(L)'
;MGSVIADIKKHIANNVELPPGYHVEYGGQFENQQRAMTRLTIIVPVVITLVFLILCLTFGSIGEALLIIINVPLALIGGILGLFLAGEYLSVPAAVGFIALFGIAVQNGVVLVSCI
;
A
#
# COMPACT_ATOMS: atom_id res chain seq x y z
N MET A 1 9.47 -14.16 -2.47
CA MET A 1 8.37 -15.16 -2.40
C MET A 1 7.33 -15.00 -3.51
N GLY A 2 6.98 -13.79 -3.98
CA GLY A 2 6.09 -13.61 -5.13
C GLY A 2 6.65 -14.06 -6.50
N SER A 3 7.98 -14.06 -6.67
CA SER A 3 8.61 -14.49 -7.94
C SER A 3 8.49 -16.00 -8.19
N VAL A 4 8.62 -16.82 -7.15
CA VAL A 4 8.61 -18.29 -7.28
C VAL A 4 7.24 -18.80 -7.77
N ILE A 5 6.15 -18.16 -7.32
CA ILE A 5 4.78 -18.54 -7.71
C ILE A 5 4.47 -18.05 -9.12
N ALA A 6 5.02 -16.90 -9.54
CA ALA A 6 4.92 -16.43 -10.92
C ALA A 6 5.66 -17.39 -11.88
N ASP A 7 6.84 -17.88 -11.50
CA ASP A 7 7.60 -18.87 -12.29
C ASP A 7 6.90 -20.22 -12.38
N ILE A 8 6.32 -20.71 -11.27
CA ILE A 8 5.54 -21.95 -11.25
C ILE A 8 4.30 -21.83 -12.15
N LYS A 9 3.58 -20.70 -12.09
CA LYS A 9 2.39 -20.46 -12.93
C LYS A 9 2.74 -20.44 -14.42
N LYS A 10 3.91 -19.91 -14.76
CA LYS A 10 4.43 -19.84 -16.14
C LYS A 10 4.87 -21.21 -16.66
N HIS A 11 5.47 -22.04 -15.80
CA HIS A 11 5.87 -23.41 -16.16
C HIS A 11 4.69 -24.37 -16.29
N ILE A 12 3.70 -24.29 -15.40
CA ILE A 12 2.49 -25.13 -15.45
C ILE A 12 1.65 -24.80 -16.69
N ALA A 13 1.51 -23.51 -17.03
CA ALA A 13 0.79 -23.09 -18.24
C ALA A 13 1.45 -23.55 -19.55
N ASN A 14 2.77 -23.75 -19.56
CA ASN A 14 3.52 -24.14 -20.77
C ASN A 14 3.74 -25.65 -20.92
N ASN A 15 3.63 -26.46 -19.85
CA ASN A 15 3.97 -27.89 -19.89
C ASN A 15 2.84 -28.84 -19.44
N VAL A 16 1.67 -28.35 -19.02
CA VAL A 16 0.59 -29.21 -18.51
C VAL A 16 -0.74 -28.89 -19.20
N GLU A 17 -1.15 -29.76 -20.13
CA GLU A 17 -2.53 -29.79 -20.62
C GLU A 17 -3.44 -30.38 -19.53
N LEU A 18 -4.17 -29.50 -18.85
CA LEU A 18 -5.14 -29.90 -17.83
C LEU A 18 -6.43 -30.40 -18.51
N PRO A 19 -6.90 -31.63 -18.20
CA PRO A 19 -8.15 -32.14 -18.74
C PRO A 19 -9.35 -31.30 -18.27
N PRO A 20 -10.44 -31.22 -19.07
CA PRO A 20 -11.59 -30.37 -18.76
C PRO A 20 -12.21 -30.74 -17.42
N GLY A 21 -12.31 -29.77 -16.51
CA GLY A 21 -12.86 -29.94 -15.17
C GLY A 21 -11.86 -29.84 -14.02
N TYR A 22 -10.55 -29.74 -14.31
CA TYR A 22 -9.52 -29.51 -13.28
C TYR A 22 -9.05 -28.05 -13.24
N HIS A 23 -9.10 -27.44 -12.06
CA HIS A 23 -8.56 -26.11 -11.78
C HIS A 23 -7.42 -26.21 -10.78
N VAL A 24 -6.31 -25.52 -11.06
CA VAL A 24 -5.16 -25.44 -10.15
C VAL A 24 -5.44 -24.34 -9.11
N GLU A 25 -5.72 -24.74 -7.88
CA GLU A 25 -5.93 -23.83 -6.76
C GLU A 25 -4.65 -23.74 -5.91
N TYR A 26 -4.04 -22.56 -5.84
CA TYR A 26 -2.82 -22.31 -5.06
C TYR A 26 -3.19 -21.95 -3.60
N GLY A 27 -3.48 -22.95 -2.78
CA GLY A 27 -3.81 -22.75 -1.36
C GLY A 27 -2.58 -22.44 -0.47
N GLY A 28 -2.75 -21.59 0.57
CA GLY A 28 -1.75 -21.35 1.62
C GLY A 28 -1.53 -19.88 2.04
N GLN A 29 -0.34 -19.55 2.57
CA GLN A 29 0.07 -18.20 3.00
C GLN A 29 0.00 -17.15 1.87
N PHE A 30 0.10 -17.57 0.60
CA PHE A 30 -0.01 -16.69 -0.55
C PHE A 30 -1.43 -16.20 -0.79
N GLU A 31 -2.45 -17.04 -0.57
CA GLU A 31 -3.86 -16.64 -0.67
C GLU A 31 -4.24 -15.68 0.47
N ASN A 32 -3.64 -15.87 1.66
CA ASN A 32 -3.81 -14.96 2.79
C ASN A 32 -3.08 -13.62 2.56
N GLN A 33 -1.88 -13.64 1.98
CA GLN A 33 -1.19 -12.43 1.50
C GLN A 33 -1.98 -11.74 0.39
N GLN A 34 -2.50 -12.48 -0.60
CA GLN A 34 -3.28 -11.92 -1.71
C GLN A 34 -4.60 -11.32 -1.21
N ARG A 35 -5.31 -12.00 -0.28
CA ARG A 35 -6.50 -11.45 0.39
C ARG A 35 -6.18 -10.20 1.19
N ALA A 36 -5.08 -10.19 1.95
CA ALA A 36 -4.64 -9.01 2.70
C ALA A 36 -4.28 -7.85 1.76
N MET A 37 -3.60 -8.13 0.65
CA MET A 37 -3.19 -7.15 -0.36
C MET A 37 -4.40 -6.56 -1.09
N THR A 38 -5.38 -7.39 -1.47
CA THR A 38 -6.65 -6.92 -2.07
C THR A 38 -7.44 -6.05 -1.10
N ARG A 39 -7.48 -6.42 0.19
CA ARG A 39 -8.12 -5.58 1.23
C ARG A 39 -7.40 -4.25 1.40
N LEU A 40 -6.06 -4.23 1.41
CA LEU A 40 -5.27 -3.01 1.47
C LEU A 40 -5.55 -2.08 0.29
N THR A 41 -5.73 -2.61 -0.93
CA THR A 41 -6.08 -1.81 -2.11
C THR A 41 -7.39 -1.04 -1.95
N ILE A 42 -8.35 -1.56 -1.19
CA ILE A 42 -9.62 -0.87 -0.91
C ILE A 42 -9.49 0.03 0.33
N ILE A 43 -8.79 -0.42 1.36
CA ILE A 43 -8.65 0.32 2.62
C ILE A 43 -7.81 1.60 2.43
N VAL A 44 -6.71 1.53 1.67
CA VAL A 44 -5.82 2.68 1.43
C VAL A 44 -6.56 3.90 0.86
N PRO A 45 -7.33 3.80 -0.24
CA PRO A 45 -8.07 4.94 -0.77
C PRO A 45 -9.17 5.43 0.17
N VAL A 46 -9.84 4.53 0.91
CA VAL A 46 -10.85 4.92 1.91
C VAL A 46 -10.22 5.74 3.04
N VAL A 47 -9.08 5.31 3.57
CA VAL A 47 -8.35 6.02 4.63
C VAL A 47 -7.86 7.39 4.14
N ILE A 48 -7.27 7.45 2.94
CA ILE A 48 -6.81 8.74 2.35
C ILE A 48 -7.99 9.70 2.19
N THR A 49 -9.13 9.22 1.70
CA THR A 49 -10.34 10.04 1.53
C THR A 49 -10.88 10.55 2.87
N LEU A 50 -10.86 9.70 3.90
CA LEU A 50 -11.32 10.06 5.23
C LEU A 50 -10.39 11.09 5.88
N VAL A 51 -9.07 10.91 5.76
CA VAL A 51 -8.08 11.90 6.22
C VAL A 51 -8.24 13.23 5.48
N PHE A 52 -8.46 13.20 4.16
CA PHE A 52 -8.72 14.41 3.37
C PHE A 52 -9.93 15.18 3.90
N LEU A 53 -11.05 14.48 4.18
CA LEU A 53 -12.26 15.09 4.72
C LEU A 53 -12.00 15.74 6.09
N ILE A 54 -11.29 15.06 6.98
CA ILE A 54 -10.92 15.61 8.29
C ILE A 54 -10.05 16.85 8.13
N LEU A 55 -9.07 16.83 7.22
CA LEU A 55 -8.20 17.99 6.95
C LEU A 55 -9.01 19.15 6.35
N CYS A 56 -9.89 18.90 5.37
CA CYS A 56 -10.77 19.92 4.80
C CYS A 56 -11.69 20.56 5.86
N LEU A 57 -12.21 19.77 6.81
CA LEU A 57 -12.99 20.30 7.94
C LEU A 57 -12.14 21.09 8.93
N THR A 58 -10.89 20.69 9.13
CA THR A 58 -9.97 21.33 10.09
C THR A 58 -9.51 22.69 9.59
N PHE A 59 -9.15 22.79 8.31
CA PHE A 59 -8.58 24.01 7.73
C PHE A 59 -9.60 24.86 6.95
N GLY A 60 -10.75 24.29 6.59
CA GLY A 60 -11.78 25.00 5.80
C GLY A 60 -11.35 25.38 4.38
N SER A 61 -10.10 25.09 3.99
CA SER A 61 -9.50 25.46 2.70
C SER A 61 -9.02 24.23 1.95
N ILE A 62 -9.54 24.05 0.73
CA ILE A 62 -9.20 22.93 -0.15
C ILE A 62 -7.71 22.99 -0.58
N GLY A 63 -7.15 24.20 -0.72
CA GLY A 63 -5.75 24.39 -1.12
C GLY A 63 -4.77 23.86 -0.08
N GLU A 64 -5.06 24.10 1.20
CA GLU A 64 -4.24 23.63 2.33
C GLU A 64 -4.28 22.11 2.46
N ALA A 65 -5.46 21.52 2.34
CA ALA A 65 -5.63 20.07 2.36
C ALA A 65 -4.86 19.38 1.20
N LEU A 66 -4.85 19.98 0.00
CA LEU A 66 -4.11 19.49 -1.17
C LEU A 66 -2.58 19.52 -0.95
N LEU A 67 -2.05 20.58 -0.34
CA LEU A 67 -0.62 20.69 -0.01
C LEU A 67 -0.19 19.60 0.96
N ILE A 68 -1.01 19.29 1.96
CA ILE A 68 -0.75 18.20 2.90
C ILE A 68 -0.81 16.85 2.19
N ILE A 69 -1.81 16.64 1.32
CA ILE A 69 -1.96 15.38 0.57
C ILE A 69 -0.80 15.14 -0.38
N ILE A 70 -0.19 16.16 -0.99
CA ILE A 70 1.00 15.98 -1.85
C ILE A 70 2.20 15.41 -1.09
N ASN A 71 2.32 15.68 0.20
CA ASN A 71 3.39 15.09 1.03
C ASN A 71 3.21 13.59 1.25
N VAL A 72 1.97 13.09 1.24
CA VAL A 72 1.65 11.68 1.47
C VAL A 72 2.30 10.72 0.44
N PRO A 73 2.09 10.86 -0.88
CA PRO A 73 2.73 9.98 -1.86
C PRO A 73 4.25 10.12 -1.85
N LEU A 74 4.79 11.31 -1.55
CA LEU A 74 6.22 11.51 -1.43
C LEU A 74 6.81 10.73 -0.25
N ALA A 75 6.12 10.74 0.88
CA ALA A 75 6.48 9.97 2.07
C ALA A 75 6.40 8.45 1.81
N LEU A 76 5.38 8.00 1.07
CA LEU A 76 5.25 6.60 0.64
C LEU A 76 6.41 6.15 -0.26
N ILE A 77 6.81 6.97 -1.24
CA ILE A 77 7.95 6.69 -2.10
C ILE A 77 9.24 6.56 -1.27
N GLY A 78 9.46 7.48 -0.32
CA GLY A 78 10.60 7.41 0.61
C GLY A 78 10.58 6.14 1.46
N GLY A 79 9.41 5.74 1.98
CA GLY A 79 9.24 4.51 2.75
C GLY A 79 9.53 3.24 1.92
N ILE A 80 9.04 3.18 0.68
CA ILE A 80 9.28 2.04 -0.23
C ILE A 80 10.76 1.97 -0.60
N LEU A 81 11.41 3.11 -0.90
CA LEU A 81 12.84 3.18 -1.15
C LEU A 81 13.66 2.75 0.07
N GLY A 82 13.25 3.16 1.28
CA GLY A 82 13.88 2.72 2.52
C GLY A 82 13.80 1.21 2.70
N LEU A 83 12.63 0.62 2.42
CA LEU A 83 12.45 -0.84 2.48
C LEU A 83 13.30 -1.57 1.44
N PHE A 84 13.40 -1.00 0.23
CA PHE A 84 14.23 -1.53 -0.84
C PHE A 84 15.72 -1.50 -0.48
N LEU A 85 16.20 -0.40 0.12
CA LEU A 85 17.58 -0.28 0.61
C LEU A 85 17.87 -1.22 1.79
N ALA A 86 16.88 -1.45 2.66
CA ALA A 86 16.97 -2.42 3.74
C ALA A 86 16.90 -3.89 3.26
N GLY A 87 16.54 -4.12 1.99
CA GLY A 87 16.36 -5.46 1.43
C GLY A 87 15.13 -6.20 2.01
N GLU A 88 14.22 -5.48 2.66
CA GLU A 88 13.00 -6.05 3.23
C GLU A 88 11.82 -6.00 2.25
N TYR A 89 10.85 -6.89 2.49
CA TYR A 89 9.60 -6.92 1.75
C TYR A 89 8.48 -6.26 2.55
N LEU A 90 7.44 -5.83 1.85
CA LEU A 90 6.23 -5.33 2.49
C LEU A 90 5.59 -6.44 3.34
N SER A 91 5.76 -6.34 4.66
CA SER A 91 5.30 -7.28 5.68
C SER A 91 4.36 -6.57 6.67
N VAL A 92 3.72 -7.32 7.57
CA VAL A 92 2.84 -6.75 8.61
C VAL A 92 3.56 -5.67 9.46
N PRO A 93 4.78 -5.90 10.00
CA PRO A 93 5.50 -4.84 10.73
C PRO A 93 5.90 -3.66 9.83
N ALA A 94 6.26 -3.89 8.57
CA ALA A 94 6.52 -2.79 7.62
C ALA A 94 5.26 -1.92 7.43
N ALA A 95 4.07 -2.53 7.33
CA ALA A 95 2.80 -1.82 7.21
C ALA A 95 2.51 -0.91 8.42
N VAL A 96 2.82 -1.36 9.65
CA VAL A 96 2.72 -0.52 10.86
C VAL A 96 3.68 0.68 10.76
N GLY A 97 4.90 0.46 10.26
CA GLY A 97 5.86 1.54 9.99
C GLY A 97 5.32 2.58 8.98
N PHE A 98 4.68 2.13 7.90
CA PHE A 98 4.04 3.02 6.93
C PHE A 98 2.90 3.85 7.54
N ILE A 99 2.11 3.29 8.45
CA ILE A 99 1.07 4.04 9.18
C ILE A 99 1.71 5.15 10.02
N ALA A 100 2.80 4.84 10.74
CA ALA A 100 3.53 5.85 11.53
C ALA A 100 4.11 6.95 10.63
N LEU A 101 4.72 6.56 9.51
CA LEU A 101 5.30 7.48 8.54
C LEU A 101 4.25 8.41 7.92
N PHE A 102 3.04 7.89 7.65
CA PHE A 102 1.90 8.68 7.21
C PHE A 102 1.50 9.75 8.24
N GLY A 103 1.43 9.37 9.52
CA GLY A 103 1.12 10.31 10.61
C GLY A 103 2.13 11.45 10.71
N ILE A 104 3.43 11.13 10.62
CA ILE A 104 4.52 12.13 10.64
C ILE A 104 4.42 13.06 9.41
N ALA A 105 4.16 12.51 8.23
CA ALA A 105 4.03 13.31 7.00
C ALA A 105 2.85 14.29 7.07
N VAL A 106 1.70 13.84 7.57
CA VAL A 106 0.52 14.71 7.75
C VAL A 106 0.81 15.78 8.79
N GLN A 107 1.44 15.44 9.92
CA GLN A 107 1.79 16.40 10.95
C GLN A 107 2.76 17.47 10.43
N ASN A 108 3.78 17.09 9.66
CA ASN A 108 4.66 18.04 9.00
C ASN A 108 3.92 18.95 8.01
N GLY A 109 3.00 18.39 7.21
CA GLY A 109 2.16 19.16 6.31
C GLY A 109 1.30 20.20 7.05
N VAL A 110 0.66 19.78 8.14
CA VAL A 110 -0.15 20.66 9.00
C VAL A 110 0.69 21.78 9.61
N VAL A 111 1.89 21.48 10.11
CA VAL A 111 2.80 22.48 10.67
C VAL A 111 3.21 23.50 9.61
N LEU A 112 3.58 23.04 8.40
CA LEU A 112 3.97 23.92 7.30
C LEU A 112 2.85 24.89 6.93
N VAL A 113 1.62 24.39 6.79
CA VAL A 113 0.44 25.20 6.49
C VAL A 113 0.15 26.19 7.60
N SER A 114 0.28 25.79 8.87
CA SER A 114 0.01 26.66 10.02
C SER A 114 1.05 27.79 10.17
N CYS A 115 2.21 27.67 9.52
CA CYS A 115 3.27 28.67 9.53
C CYS A 115 3.26 29.61 8.32
N ILE A 116 2.34 29.40 7.37
CA ILE A 116 2.12 30.25 6.17
C ILE A 116 0.99 31.23 6.46
#